data_AF-A0A136WJG3-F1
#
_entry.id   AF-A0A136WJG3-F1
#
_cell.length_a   1.000
_cell.length_b   1.000
_cell.length_c   1.000
_cell.angle_alpha   90.00
_cell.angle_beta   90.00
_cell.angle_gamma   90.00
#
_symmetry.space_group_name_H-M   'P 1'
#
loop_
_entity.id
_entity.type
_entity.pdbx_description
1 polymer ?
#
loop_
_entity_poly.entity_id
_entity_poly.type
_entity_poly.pdbx_seq_one_letter_code
_entity_poly.pdbx_strand_id
1 'polypeptide(L)'
;MNQYGYQQYKQQSVNTMTSGELLLLLFDESAKRLTKAEMCLKNDDFDGFDASMNRVSEIVRYLDKTLDKTYSVGNEISKLYEYFQFQVARIKAGRNLDMIKELRTMILELRNTFKEADRISQTQLVKN
;
A
#
# COMPACT_ATOMS: atom_id res chain seq x y z
N MET A 1 5.65 -12.04 28.01
CA MET A 1 5.72 -12.90 26.81
C MET A 1 6.44 -12.10 25.71
N ASN A 2 7.48 -12.68 25.10
CA ASN A 2 8.60 -12.02 24.39
C ASN A 2 8.25 -11.01 23.27
N GLN A 3 7.97 -9.75 23.64
CA GLN A 3 7.80 -8.65 22.68
C GLN A 3 9.11 -8.31 21.94
N TYR A 4 10.26 -8.47 22.62
CA TYR A 4 11.60 -8.27 22.07
C TYR A 4 11.95 -9.27 20.96
N GLY A 5 11.65 -10.56 21.16
CA GLY A 5 11.86 -11.58 20.13
C GLY A 5 11.01 -11.33 18.88
N TYR A 6 9.72 -11.02 19.06
CA TYR A 6 8.82 -10.75 17.93
C TYR A 6 9.24 -9.51 17.11
N GLN A 7 9.74 -8.46 17.77
CA GLN A 7 10.27 -7.28 17.09
C GLN A 7 11.54 -7.59 16.28
N GLN A 8 12.47 -8.37 16.84
CA GLN A 8 13.67 -8.79 16.11
C GLN A 8 13.34 -9.66 14.89
N TYR A 9 12.41 -10.62 15.02
CA TYR A 9 11.98 -11.44 13.88
C TYR A 9 11.37 -10.59 12.76
N LYS A 10 10.52 -9.61 13.10
CA LYS A 10 9.97 -8.68 12.09
C LYS A 10 11.06 -7.87 11.41
N GLN A 11 12.01 -7.34 12.18
CA GLN A 11 13.07 -6.51 11.64
C GLN A 11 14.02 -7.31 10.74
N GLN A 12 14.36 -8.53 11.13
CA GLN A 12 15.20 -9.41 10.32
C GLN A 12 14.49 -9.84 9.04
N SER A 13 13.19 -10.13 9.09
CA SER A 13 12.39 -10.42 7.89
C SER A 13 12.35 -9.24 6.92
N VAL A 14 12.30 -8.01 7.40
CA VAL A 14 12.34 -6.80 6.55
C VAL A 14 13.74 -6.59 5.96
N ASN A 15 14.80 -6.82 6.73
CA ASN A 15 16.17 -6.60 6.30
C ASN A 15 16.64 -7.55 5.19
N THR A 16 15.99 -8.71 5.02
CA THR A 16 16.32 -9.69 3.98
C THR A 16 15.45 -9.56 2.73
N MET A 17 14.44 -8.67 2.74
CA MET A 17 13.54 -8.47 1.60
C MET A 17 14.23 -7.68 0.49
N THR A 18 13.96 -8.08 -0.75
CA THR A 18 14.29 -7.31 -1.94
C THR A 18 13.45 -6.03 -2.00
N SER A 19 13.88 -5.05 -2.81
CA SER A 19 13.11 -3.83 -3.04
C SER A 19 11.71 -4.11 -3.62
N GLY A 20 11.57 -5.15 -4.45
CA GLY A 20 10.28 -5.60 -4.98
C GLY A 20 9.36 -6.12 -3.88
N GLU A 21 9.87 -6.95 -2.97
CA GLU A 21 9.09 -7.46 -1.83
C GLU A 21 8.65 -6.35 -0.87
N LEU A 22 9.52 -5.37 -0.60
CA LEU A 22 9.18 -4.20 0.21
C LEU A 22 8.06 -3.37 -0.43
N LEU A 23 8.10 -3.19 -1.76
CA LEU A 23 7.03 -2.51 -2.50
C LEU A 23 5.69 -3.24 -2.35
N LEU A 24 5.67 -4.56 -2.55
CA LEU A 24 4.46 -5.36 -2.39
C LEU A 24 3.92 -5.32 -0.95
N LEU A 25 4.81 -5.32 0.04
CA LEU A 25 4.45 -5.23 1.46
C LEU A 25 3.76 -3.89 1.80
N LEU A 26 4.20 -2.78 1.20
CA LEU A 26 3.56 -1.47 1.40
C LEU A 26 2.14 -1.44 0.81
N PHE A 27 1.92 -2.05 -0.35
CA PHE A 27 0.57 -2.20 -0.90
C PHE A 27 -0.30 -3.12 -0.04
N ASP A 28 0.24 -4.23 0.46
CA ASP A 28 -0.48 -5.14 1.37
C ASP A 28 -0.90 -4.44 2.66
N GLU A 29 0.01 -3.67 3.27
CA GLU A 29 -0.32 -2.91 4.47
C GLU A 29 -1.36 -1.82 4.17
N SER A 30 -1.30 -1.17 3.00
CA SER A 30 -2.33 -0.20 2.57
C SER A 30 -3.72 -0.86 2.45
N ALA A 31 -3.81 -2.00 1.77
CA ALA A 31 -5.06 -2.75 1.63
C ALA A 31 -5.61 -3.22 2.99
N LYS A 32 -4.74 -3.70 3.88
CA LYS A 32 -5.09 -4.07 5.25
C LYS A 32 -5.62 -2.88 6.06
N ARG A 33 -5.03 -1.69 5.91
CA ARG A 33 -5.52 -0.47 6.58
C ARG A 33 -6.87 -0.04 6.05
N LEU A 34 -7.13 -0.18 4.75
CA LEU A 34 -8.47 0.07 4.18
C LEU A 34 -9.52 -0.91 4.73
N THR A 35 -9.18 -2.19 4.87
CA THR A 35 -10.06 -3.16 5.55
C THR A 35 -10.33 -2.77 7.00
N LYS A 36 -9.30 -2.31 7.73
CA LYS A 36 -9.48 -1.84 9.11
C LYS A 36 -10.35 -0.58 9.18
N ALA A 37 -10.16 0.37 8.27
CA ALA A 37 -10.98 1.58 8.16
C ALA A 37 -12.46 1.23 7.91
N GLU A 38 -12.73 0.27 7.02
CA GLU A 38 -14.08 -0.25 6.77
C GLU A 38 -14.73 -0.81 8.05
N MET A 39 -13.98 -1.63 8.81
CA MET A 39 -14.46 -2.20 10.08
C MET A 39 -14.70 -1.13 11.15
N CYS A 40 -13.81 -0.14 11.25
CA CYS A 40 -13.93 0.96 12.19
C CYS A 40 -15.21 1.78 11.94
N LEU A 41 -15.49 2.13 10.68
CA LEU A 41 -16.74 2.82 10.33
C LEU A 41 -17.99 1.99 10.66
N LYS A 42 -17.97 0.67 10.42
CA LYS A 42 -19.08 -0.21 10.76
C LYS A 42 -19.36 -0.30 12.26
N ASN A 43 -18.38 0.06 13.09
CA ASN A 43 -18.45 0.02 14.54
C ASN A 43 -18.49 1.43 15.18
N ASP A 44 -18.73 2.48 14.38
CA ASP A 44 -18.69 3.88 14.81
C ASP A 44 -17.37 4.33 15.48
N ASP A 45 -16.27 3.60 15.23
CA ASP A 45 -14.92 3.92 15.69
C ASP A 45 -14.26 4.93 14.73
N PHE A 46 -14.60 6.22 14.89
CA PHE A 46 -14.10 7.28 14.01
C PHE A 46 -12.61 7.55 14.18
N ASP A 47 -12.07 7.43 15.40
CA ASP A 47 -10.64 7.62 15.66
C ASP A 47 -9.80 6.52 14.98
N GLY A 48 -10.25 5.26 15.09
CA GLY A 48 -9.62 4.13 14.42
C GLY A 48 -9.72 4.21 12.90
N PHE A 49 -10.84 4.75 12.38
CA PHE A 49 -11.00 5.05 10.96
C PHE A 49 -9.99 6.10 10.50
N ASP A 50 -9.91 7.25 11.17
CA ASP A 50 -9.01 8.34 10.78
C ASP A 50 -7.54 7.94 10.87
N ALA A 51 -7.16 7.21 11.93
CA ALA A 51 -5.81 6.64 12.06
C ALA A 51 -5.47 5.69 10.91
N SER A 52 -6.43 4.84 10.51
CA SER A 52 -6.24 3.90 9.40
C SER A 52 -6.11 4.63 8.07
N MET A 53 -6.96 5.62 7.79
CA MET A 53 -6.91 6.40 6.54
C MET A 53 -5.66 7.28 6.46
N ASN A 54 -5.21 7.86 7.57
CA ASN A 54 -3.94 8.59 7.65
C ASN A 54 -2.77 7.68 7.28
N ARG A 55 -2.77 6.44 7.79
CA ARG A 55 -1.71 5.49 7.47
C ARG A 55 -1.68 5.11 5.99
N VAL A 56 -2.83 4.93 5.35
CA VAL A 56 -2.92 4.74 3.88
C VAL A 56 -2.33 5.94 3.15
N SER A 57 -2.71 7.16 3.57
CA SER A 57 -2.20 8.40 2.98
C SER A 57 -0.67 8.50 3.07
N GLU A 58 -0.08 8.18 4.22
CA GLU A 58 1.37 8.19 4.43
C GLU A 58 2.09 7.20 3.53
N ILE A 59 1.59 5.97 3.42
CA ILE A 59 2.20 4.93 2.57
C ILE A 59 2.18 5.35 1.11
N VAL A 60 1.03 5.81 0.59
CA VAL A 60 0.90 6.23 -0.80
C VAL A 60 1.82 7.43 -1.11
N ARG A 61 1.94 8.41 -0.19
CA ARG A 61 2.89 9.53 -0.34
C ARG A 61 4.34 9.06 -0.34
N TYR A 62 4.67 8.10 0.51
CA TYR A 62 5.99 7.51 0.54
C TYR A 62 6.32 6.83 -0.79
N LEU A 63 5.42 5.98 -1.31
CA LEU A 63 5.56 5.32 -2.60
C LEU A 63 5.79 6.33 -3.73
N ASP A 64 5.01 7.39 -3.80
CA ASP A 64 5.19 8.44 -4.81
C ASP A 64 6.52 9.20 -4.67
N LYS A 65 6.94 9.50 -3.43
CA LYS A 65 8.20 10.19 -3.16
C LYS A 65 9.41 9.35 -3.54
N THR A 66 9.33 8.02 -3.39
CA THR A 66 10.42 7.08 -3.72
C THR A 66 10.40 6.60 -5.16
N LEU A 67 9.37 6.95 -5.93
CA LEU A 67 9.21 6.53 -7.31
C LEU A 67 10.22 7.25 -8.20
N ASP A 68 10.91 6.49 -9.06
CA ASP A 68 11.74 7.06 -10.11
C ASP A 68 10.85 7.59 -11.26
N LYS A 69 10.72 8.92 -11.34
CA LYS A 69 9.88 9.61 -12.34
C LYS A 69 10.66 9.97 -13.62
N THR A 70 11.90 9.53 -13.78
CA THR A 70 12.69 9.77 -14.99
C THR A 70 12.13 9.02 -16.21
N TYR A 71 11.42 7.91 -15.99
CA TYR A 71 10.75 7.13 -17.02
C TYR A 71 9.28 7.53 -17.20
N SER A 72 8.73 7.35 -18.41
CA SER A 72 7.32 7.65 -18.71
C SER A 72 6.35 6.88 -17.81
N VAL A 73 6.60 5.59 -17.61
CA VAL A 73 5.80 4.73 -16.72
C VAL A 73 5.80 5.23 -15.26
N GLY A 74 6.93 5.78 -14.80
CA GLY A 74 7.03 6.40 -13.48
C GLY A 74 6.08 7.60 -13.33
N ASN A 75 5.94 8.41 -14.38
CA ASN A 75 4.98 9.52 -14.37
C ASN A 75 3.52 9.05 -14.38
N GLU A 76 3.20 7.96 -15.07
CA GLU A 76 1.85 7.38 -15.08
C GLU A 76 1.47 6.81 -13.70
N ILE A 77 2.39 6.10 -13.05
CA ILE A 77 2.21 5.60 -11.69
C ILE A 77 2.05 6.76 -10.69
N SER A 78 2.82 7.84 -10.85
CA SER A 78 2.70 9.03 -9.99
C SER A 78 1.30 9.64 -10.04
N LYS A 79 0.71 9.78 -11.24
CA LYS A 79 -0.68 10.24 -11.41
C LYS A 79 -1.70 9.31 -10.73
N LEU A 80 -1.44 7.99 -10.75
CA LEU A 80 -2.28 7.02 -10.05
C LEU A 80 -2.20 7.19 -8.53
N TYR A 81 -1.00 7.46 -7.99
CA TYR A 81 -0.84 7.76 -6.56
C TYR A 81 -1.49 9.09 -6.17
N GLU A 82 -1.41 10.12 -7.00
CA GLU A 82 -2.15 11.37 -6.80
C GLU A 82 -3.67 11.12 -6.75
N TYR A 83 -4.19 10.28 -7.66
CA TYR A 83 -5.59 9.87 -7.63
C TYR A 83 -5.96 9.11 -6.35
N PHE A 84 -5.09 8.21 -5.86
CA PHE A 84 -5.32 7.54 -4.58
C PHE A 84 -5.36 8.52 -3.40
N GLN A 85 -4.49 9.54 -3.36
CA GLN A 85 -4.56 10.59 -2.35
C GLN A 85 -5.89 11.35 -2.40
N PHE A 86 -6.37 11.65 -3.60
CA PHE A 86 -7.66 12.29 -3.79
C PHE A 86 -8.81 11.42 -3.28
N GLN A 87 -8.81 10.10 -3.56
CA GLN A 87 -9.82 9.19 -3.04
C GLN A 87 -9.75 9.07 -1.51
N VAL A 88 -8.56 9.02 -0.92
CA VAL A 88 -8.40 9.04 0.55
C VAL A 88 -9.06 10.29 1.16
N ALA A 89 -8.83 11.47 0.59
CA ALA A 89 -9.45 12.70 1.07
C ALA A 89 -10.99 12.66 0.98
N ARG A 90 -11.54 12.17 -0.13
CA ARG A 90 -12.99 12.02 -0.31
C ARG A 90 -13.60 11.00 0.66
N ILE A 91 -12.93 9.87 0.87
CA ILE A 91 -13.34 8.84 1.83
C ILE A 91 -13.38 9.44 3.24
N LYS A 92 -12.35 10.19 3.65
CA LYS A 92 -12.33 10.83 4.97
C LYS A 92 -13.46 11.83 5.15
N ALA A 93 -13.75 12.63 4.12
CA ALA A 93 -14.82 13.62 4.17
C ALA A 93 -16.23 12.98 4.19
N GLY A 94 -16.43 11.92 3.40
CA GLY A 94 -17.75 11.31 3.20
C GLY A 94 -18.02 10.05 4.02
N ARG A 95 -17.00 9.45 4.65
CA ARG A 95 -17.06 8.17 5.38
C ARG A 95 -17.79 7.06 4.58
N ASN A 96 -17.53 7.03 3.27
CA ASN A 96 -18.24 6.14 2.35
C ASN A 96 -17.55 4.76 2.28
N LEU A 97 -18.27 3.71 2.72
CA LEU A 97 -17.77 2.33 2.75
C LEU A 97 -17.48 1.77 1.35
N ASP A 98 -18.25 2.12 0.33
CA ASP A 98 -18.07 1.58 -1.01
C ASP A 98 -16.83 2.19 -1.67
N MET A 99 -16.57 3.47 -1.44
CA MET A 99 -15.32 4.11 -1.87
C MET A 99 -14.07 3.47 -1.23
N ILE A 100 -14.16 3.00 0.02
CA ILE A 100 -13.06 2.25 0.67
C ILE A 100 -12.82 0.93 -0.06
N LYS A 101 -13.88 0.21 -0.43
CA LYS A 101 -13.77 -1.07 -1.15
C LYS A 101 -13.17 -0.85 -2.54
N GLU A 102 -13.65 0.15 -3.27
CA GLU A 102 -13.11 0.50 -4.60
C GLU A 102 -11.63 0.85 -4.54
N LEU A 103 -11.23 1.72 -3.60
CA LEU A 103 -9.83 2.08 -3.42
C LEU A 103 -8.97 0.87 -3.05
N ARG A 104 -9.48 -0.02 -2.20
CA ARG A 104 -8.79 -1.28 -1.85
C ARG A 104 -8.59 -2.17 -3.06
N THR A 105 -9.60 -2.32 -3.92
CA THR A 105 -9.50 -3.10 -5.16
C THR A 105 -8.42 -2.53 -6.08
N MET A 106 -8.44 -1.21 -6.35
CA MET A 106 -7.44 -0.57 -7.22
C MET A 106 -6.01 -0.74 -6.69
N ILE A 107 -5.81 -0.63 -5.38
CA ILE A 107 -4.50 -0.86 -4.75
C ILE A 107 -4.05 -2.33 -4.91
N LEU A 108 -4.95 -3.29 -4.73
CA LEU A 108 -4.63 -4.72 -4.89
C LEU A 108 -4.35 -5.10 -6.35
N GLU A 109 -5.05 -4.49 -7.30
CA GLU A 109 -4.77 -4.65 -8.73
C GLU A 109 -3.37 -4.14 -9.07
N LEU A 110 -3.04 -2.90 -8.66
CA LEU A 110 -1.71 -2.33 -8.90
C LEU A 110 -0.60 -3.17 -8.26
N ARG A 111 -0.82 -3.66 -7.03
CA ARG A 111 0.08 -4.60 -6.36
C ARG A 111 0.32 -5.85 -7.21
N ASN A 112 -0.74 -6.45 -7.75
CA ASN A 112 -0.63 -7.67 -8.55
C ASN A 112 0.12 -7.40 -9.86
N THR A 113 -0.06 -6.23 -10.47
CA THR A 113 0.73 -5.79 -11.63
C THR A 113 2.22 -5.72 -11.28
N PHE A 114 2.60 -5.10 -10.16
CA PHE A 114 4.00 -5.06 -9.72
C PHE A 114 4.55 -6.45 -9.38
N LYS A 115 3.75 -7.32 -8.78
CA LYS A 115 4.16 -8.71 -8.49
C LYS A 115 4.49 -9.46 -9.77
N GLU A 116 3.67 -9.30 -10.80
CA GLU A 116 3.92 -9.96 -12.09
C GLU A 116 5.14 -9.38 -12.80
N ALA A 117 5.33 -8.05 -12.76
CA ALA A 117 6.52 -7.40 -13.29
C ALA A 117 7.81 -7.91 -12.62
N ASP A 118 7.81 -8.02 -11.28
CA ASP A 118 8.93 -8.57 -10.52
C ASP A 118 9.23 -10.03 -10.92
N ARG A 119 8.18 -10.87 -11.04
CA ARG A 119 8.31 -12.27 -11.49
C ARG A 119 8.95 -12.38 -12.87
N ILE A 120 8.53 -11.53 -13.82
CA ILE A 120 9.08 -11.49 -15.18
C ILE A 120 10.55 -11.08 -15.15
N SER A 121 10.91 -10.05 -14.37
CA SER A 121 12.28 -9.58 -14.20
C SER A 121 13.21 -10.68 -13.66
N GLN A 122 12.78 -11.41 -12.62
CA GLN A 122 13.55 -12.53 -12.07
C GLN A 122 13.73 -13.68 -13.09
N THR A 123 12.69 -13.96 -13.88
CA THR A 123 12.75 -15.03 -14.90
C THR A 123 13.71 -14.69 -16.05
N GLN A 124 13.85 -13.41 -16.40
CA GLN A 124 14.79 -12.97 -17.44
C GLN A 124 16.25 -13.06 -16.97
N LEU A 125 16.54 -12.84 -15.69
CA LEU A 125 17.89 -12.96 -15.13
C LEU A 125 18.41 -14.41 -15.11
N VAL A 126 17.53 -15.41 -14.96
CA VAL A 126 17.92 -16.84 -14.91
C VAL A 126 18.22 -17.42 -16.31
N LYS A 127 17.83 -16.73 -17.38
CA LYS A 127 18.01 -17.20 -18.77
C LYS A 127 19.27 -16.65 -19.45
N ASN A 128 20.02 -15.78 -18.78
CA ASN A 128 21.30 -15.23 -19.23
C ASN A 128 22.47 -15.85 -18.47
#